data_AF-A0A7Y8B8W2-F1
#
_entry.id   AF-A0A7Y8B8W2-F1
#
_cell.length_a   1.000
_cell.length_b   1.000
_cell.length_c   1.000
_cell.angle_alpha   90.00
_cell.angle_beta   90.00
_cell.angle_gamma   90.00
#
_symmetry.space_group_name_H-M   'P 1'
#
loop_
_entity.id
_entity.type
_entity.pdbx_description
1 polymer ?
#
loop_
_entity_poly.entity_id
_entity_poly.type
_entity_poly.pdbx_seq_one_letter_code
_entity_poly.pdbx_strand_id
1 'polypeptide(L)'
;MKNSHYLIASMVLMVFGEILTIYSEVYASKLSGRVIENPELFIKPILLICIAGISLIFAYWLGYQGTGNIWIVTVVSLTLLLILEPIVIYAMLKELPGRGALIGFILGAVGLLATLVL
;
A
#
# COMPACT_ATOMS: atom_id res chain seq x y z
N MET A 1 -17.16 -20.00 -11.29
CA MET A 1 -16.01 -19.46 -12.08
C MET A 1 -15.96 -17.93 -12.13
N LYS A 2 -17.08 -17.18 -12.18
CA LYS A 2 -17.08 -15.70 -12.18
C LYS A 2 -16.35 -15.05 -11.00
N ASN A 3 -16.47 -15.58 -9.77
CA ASN A 3 -15.83 -14.99 -8.58
C ASN A 3 -14.30 -14.99 -8.64
N SER A 4 -13.66 -15.99 -9.26
CA SER A 4 -12.20 -16.10 -9.27
C SER A 4 -11.54 -14.94 -10.03
N HIS A 5 -12.15 -14.49 -11.13
CA HIS A 5 -11.62 -13.38 -11.92
C HIS A 5 -11.68 -12.05 -11.18
N TYR A 6 -12.75 -11.80 -10.41
CA TYR A 6 -12.88 -10.61 -9.58
C TYR A 6 -11.82 -10.55 -8.48
N LEU A 7 -11.55 -11.68 -7.83
CA LEU A 7 -10.53 -11.78 -6.78
C LEU A 7 -9.12 -11.57 -7.33
N ILE A 8 -8.79 -12.20 -8.46
CA ILE A 8 -7.47 -12.02 -9.09
C ILE A 8 -7.28 -10.57 -9.53
N ALA A 9 -8.28 -9.96 -10.18
CA ALA A 9 -8.22 -8.57 -10.61
C ALA A 9 -8.09 -7.60 -9.42
N SER A 10 -8.84 -7.87 -8.34
CA SER A 10 -8.75 -7.12 -7.08
C SER A 10 -7.35 -7.18 -6.50
N MET A 11 -6.76 -8.37 -6.38
CA MET A 11 -5.39 -8.53 -5.85
C MET A 11 -4.34 -7.81 -6.69
N VAL A 12 -4.40 -7.91 -8.02
CA VAL A 12 -3.46 -7.22 -8.91
C VAL A 12 -3.54 -5.71 -8.75
N LEU A 13 -4.76 -5.16 -8.72
CA LEU A 13 -4.99 -3.73 -8.52
C LEU A 13 -4.57 -3.27 -7.13
N MET A 14 -4.77 -4.10 -6.10
CA MET A 14 -4.38 -3.79 -4.72
C MET A 14 -2.86 -3.70 -4.59
N VAL A 15 -2.14 -4.73 -5.05
CA VAL A 15 -0.66 -4.74 -5.04
C VAL A 15 -0.11 -3.56 -5.83
N PHE A 16 -0.66 -3.31 -7.03
CA PHE A 16 -0.23 -2.19 -7.86
C PHE A 16 -0.48 -0.83 -7.19
N GLY A 17 -1.67 -0.65 -6.63
CA GLY A 17 -2.07 0.56 -5.91
C GLY A 17 -1.18 0.82 -4.70
N GLU A 18 -0.96 -0.18 -3.85
CA GLU A 18 -0.13 -0.01 -2.65
C GLU A 18 1.33 0.31 -2.99
N ILE A 19 1.93 -0.37 -3.99
CA ILE A 19 3.29 -0.05 -4.45
C ILE A 19 3.38 1.41 -4.90
N LEU A 20 2.41 1.89 -5.67
CA LEU A 20 2.36 3.27 -6.13
C LEU A 20 2.18 4.26 -4.98
N THR A 21 1.31 3.95 -4.01
CA THR A 21 1.11 4.77 -2.80
C THR A 21 2.43 4.92 -2.07
N ILE A 22 3.05 3.81 -1.66
CA ILE A 22 4.31 3.83 -0.90
C ILE A 22 5.42 4.52 -1.70
N TYR A 23 5.56 4.21 -2.99
CA TYR A 23 6.55 4.86 -3.84
C TYR A 23 6.34 6.38 -3.88
N SER A 24 5.10 6.84 -4.02
CA SER A 24 4.77 8.26 -4.08
C SER A 24 5.10 8.99 -2.77
N GLU A 25 4.79 8.38 -1.63
CA GLU A 25 5.07 8.92 -0.30
C GLU A 25 6.57 8.98 -0.01
N VAL A 26 7.30 7.91 -0.32
CA VAL A 26 8.76 7.85 -0.14
C VAL A 26 9.47 8.77 -1.13
N TYR A 27 8.97 8.91 -2.35
CA TYR A 27 9.51 9.87 -3.31
C TYR A 27 9.30 11.30 -2.82
N ALA A 28 8.10 11.62 -2.30
CA ALA A 28 7.78 12.91 -1.71
C ALA A 28 8.63 13.21 -0.46
N SER A 29 8.90 12.21 0.38
CA SER A 29 9.73 12.42 1.58
C SER A 29 11.20 12.73 1.27
N LYS A 30 11.70 12.30 0.11
CA LYS A 30 13.06 12.63 -0.37
C LYS A 30 13.17 13.99 -1.07
N LEU A 31 12.06 14.62 -1.40
CA LEU A 31 12.07 15.94 -2.00
C LEU A 31 12.51 16.98 -0.96
N SER A 32 13.80 17.34 -1.01
CA SER A 32 14.45 18.33 -0.13
C SER A 32 13.79 19.71 -0.19
N GLY A 33 14.20 20.65 0.68
CA GLY A 33 13.64 22.01 0.86
C GLY A 33 13.49 22.89 -0.41
N ARG A 34 13.99 22.45 -1.57
CA ARG A 34 13.69 23.03 -2.90
C ARG A 34 12.22 22.90 -3.32
N VAL A 35 11.38 22.17 -2.59
CA VAL A 35 9.92 22.11 -2.83
C VAL A 35 9.26 23.48 -2.67
N ILE A 36 9.72 24.29 -1.72
CA ILE A 36 9.19 25.65 -1.52
C ILE A 36 9.54 26.53 -2.73
N GLU A 37 10.71 26.30 -3.33
CA GLU A 37 11.21 27.04 -4.48
C GLU A 37 10.63 26.52 -5.81
N ASN A 38 10.33 25.23 -5.92
CA ASN A 38 9.80 24.57 -7.11
C ASN A 38 8.66 23.60 -6.77
N PRO A 39 7.43 24.11 -6.57
CA PRO A 39 6.25 23.31 -6.25
C PRO A 39 5.91 22.25 -7.31
N GLU A 40 6.35 22.45 -8.55
CA GLU A 40 6.12 21.52 -9.66
C GLU A 40 6.69 20.13 -9.40
N LEU A 41 7.72 20.01 -8.55
CA LEU A 41 8.30 18.73 -8.17
C LEU A 41 7.30 17.84 -7.40
N PHE A 42 6.27 18.42 -6.79
CA PHE A 42 5.19 17.70 -6.10
C PHE A 42 4.11 17.15 -7.04
N ILE A 43 4.05 17.61 -8.28
CA ILE A 43 3.03 17.14 -9.24
C ILE A 43 3.18 15.63 -9.49
N LYS A 44 4.42 15.14 -9.60
CA LYS A 44 4.70 13.72 -9.85
C LYS A 44 4.16 12.81 -8.73
N PRO A 45 4.52 12.97 -7.44
CA PRO A 45 3.97 12.12 -6.38
C PRO A 45 2.45 12.27 -6.25
N ILE A 46 1.87 13.46 -6.47
CA ILE A 46 0.41 13.66 -6.47
C ILE A 46 -0.27 12.83 -7.57
N LEU A 47 0.26 12.85 -8.80
CA LEU A 47 -0.32 12.06 -9.88
C LEU A 47 -0.24 10.56 -9.60
N LEU A 48 0.88 10.09 -9.05
CA LEU A 48 1.06 8.69 -8.70
C LEU A 48 0.08 8.25 -7.61
N ILE A 49 -0.12 9.05 -6.56
CA ILE A 49 -1.07 8.69 -5.50
C ILE A 49 -2.53 8.76 -5.96
N CYS A 50 -2.87 9.65 -6.90
CA CYS A 50 -4.20 9.66 -7.52
C CYS A 50 -4.45 8.36 -8.31
N ILE A 51 -3.48 7.91 -9.10
CA ILE A 51 -3.56 6.63 -9.84
C ILE A 51 -3.65 5.45 -8.86
N ALA A 52 -2.87 5.50 -7.78
CA ALA A 52 -2.91 4.51 -6.71
C ALA A 52 -4.30 4.44 -6.07
N GLY A 53 -4.87 5.59 -5.68
CA GLY A 53 -6.18 5.71 -5.07
C GLY A 53 -7.30 5.17 -5.97
N ILE A 54 -7.28 5.51 -7.26
CA ILE A 54 -8.23 4.94 -8.24
C ILE A 54 -8.10 3.41 -8.29
N SER A 55 -6.86 2.90 -8.35
CA SER A 55 -6.60 1.46 -8.40
C SER A 55 -7.12 0.75 -7.15
N LEU A 56 -6.89 1.32 -5.96
CA LEU A 56 -7.34 0.77 -4.69
C LEU A 56 -8.86 0.80 -4.54
N ILE A 57 -9.53 1.85 -5.00
CA ILE A 57 -11.01 1.91 -5.01
C ILE A 57 -11.56 0.75 -5.84
N PHE A 58 -11.03 0.52 -7.04
CA PHE A 58 -11.43 -0.62 -7.86
C PHE A 58 -11.07 -1.96 -7.23
N ALA A 59 -9.89 -2.07 -6.60
CA ALA A 59 -9.48 -3.27 -5.89
C ALA A 59 -10.48 -3.64 -4.78
N TYR A 60 -10.88 -2.67 -3.96
CA TYR A 60 -11.83 -2.88 -2.88
C TYR A 60 -13.22 -3.26 -3.40
N TRP A 61 -13.69 -2.56 -4.44
CA TRP A 61 -14.98 -2.86 -5.06
C TRP A 61 -15.01 -4.28 -5.64
N LEU A 62 -14.02 -4.67 -6.44
CA LEU A 62 -13.94 -6.02 -7.04
C LEU A 62 -13.71 -7.10 -5.98
N GLY A 63 -12.90 -6.81 -4.96
CA GLY A 63 -12.66 -7.72 -3.84
C GLY A 63 -13.94 -7.99 -3.06
N TYR A 64 -14.75 -6.95 -2.83
CA TYR A 64 -16.05 -7.10 -2.17
C TYR A 64 -17.04 -7.88 -3.03
N GLN A 65 -17.08 -7.64 -4.34
CA GLN A 65 -17.90 -8.44 -5.27
C GLN A 65 -17.48 -9.92 -5.31
N GLY A 66 -16.19 -10.21 -5.16
CA GLY A 66 -15.66 -11.58 -5.16
C GLY A 66 -15.84 -12.35 -3.85
N THR A 67 -15.76 -11.67 -2.71
CA THR A 67 -15.80 -12.27 -1.35
C THR A 67 -17.15 -12.12 -0.63
N GLY A 68 -17.91 -11.07 -0.95
CA GLY A 68 -19.08 -10.65 -0.17
C GLY A 68 -18.75 -10.13 1.24
N ASN A 69 -17.47 -9.97 1.59
CA ASN A 69 -17.05 -9.58 2.93
C ASN A 69 -15.92 -8.55 2.87
N ILE A 70 -16.24 -7.31 3.27
CA ILE A 70 -15.29 -6.19 3.25
C ILE A 70 -14.12 -6.42 4.22
N TRP A 71 -14.35 -7.11 5.35
CA TRP A 71 -13.31 -7.40 6.31
C TRP A 71 -12.20 -8.28 5.71
N ILE A 72 -12.56 -9.26 4.87
CA ILE A 72 -11.56 -10.07 4.16
C ILE A 72 -10.72 -9.18 3.26
N VAL A 73 -11.35 -8.31 2.47
CA VAL A 73 -10.67 -7.38 1.56
C VAL A 73 -9.74 -6.43 2.31
N THR A 74 -10.22 -5.86 3.42
CA THR A 74 -9.44 -4.96 4.28
C THR A 74 -8.25 -5.67 4.91
N VAL A 75 -8.43 -6.88 5.45
CA VAL A 75 -7.33 -7.65 6.05
C VAL A 75 -6.29 -8.01 5.00
N VAL A 76 -6.70 -8.39 3.78
CA VAL A 76 -5.77 -8.64 2.67
C VAL A 76 -4.98 -7.38 2.33
N SER A 77 -5.63 -6.22 2.20
CA SER A 77 -4.95 -4.94 1.94
C SER A 77 -3.97 -4.57 3.05
N LEU A 78 -4.38 -4.65 4.33
CA LEU A 78 -3.49 -4.35 5.45
C LEU A 78 -2.28 -5.31 5.50
N THR A 79 -2.51 -6.58 5.16
CA THR A 79 -1.44 -7.59 5.06
C THR A 79 -0.47 -7.23 3.94
N LEU A 80 -0.98 -6.88 2.76
CA LEU A 80 -0.17 -6.48 1.62
C LEU A 80 0.62 -5.20 1.94
N LEU A 81 -0.01 -4.20 2.56
CA LEU A 81 0.64 -2.95 2.92
C LEU A 81 1.83 -3.22 3.86
N LEU A 82 1.59 -4.02 4.91
CA LEU A 82 2.63 -4.40 5.86
C LEU A 82 3.79 -5.14 5.18
N ILE A 83 3.54 -5.95 4.15
CA ILE A 83 4.61 -6.67 3.45
C ILE A 83 5.31 -5.78 2.42
N LEU A 84 4.55 -5.00 1.65
CA LEU A 84 5.04 -4.22 0.52
C LEU A 84 5.80 -2.97 0.96
N GLU A 85 5.39 -2.34 2.05
CA GLU A 85 6.03 -1.13 2.57
C GLU A 85 7.54 -1.29 2.81
N PRO A 86 8.02 -2.27 3.61
CA PRO A 86 9.46 -2.46 3.80
C PRO A 86 10.18 -2.86 2.51
N ILE A 87 9.53 -3.60 1.60
CA ILE A 87 10.11 -4.02 0.32
C ILE A 87 10.35 -2.80 -0.58
N VAL A 88 9.33 -1.95 -0.74
CA VAL A 88 9.39 -0.76 -1.60
C VAL A 88 10.36 0.27 -1.02
N ILE A 89 10.30 0.52 0.30
CA ILE A 89 11.25 1.42 0.99
C ILE A 89 12.67 0.91 0.80
N TYR A 90 12.93 -0.38 1.04
CA TYR A 90 14.25 -0.95 0.82
C TYR A 90 14.69 -0.87 -0.65
N ALA A 91 13.79 -1.08 -1.61
CA ALA A 91 14.10 -0.94 -3.02
C ALA A 91 14.56 0.48 -3.39
N MET A 92 13.92 1.50 -2.80
CA MET A 92 14.19 2.92 -3.08
C MET A 92 15.36 3.51 -2.29
N LEU A 93 15.51 3.11 -1.02
CA LEU A 93 16.46 3.72 -0.07
C LEU A 93 17.65 2.81 0.22
N LYS A 94 17.54 1.50 0.02
CA LYS A 94 18.51 0.48 0.45
C LYS A 94 18.78 0.50 1.96
N GLU A 95 17.80 0.98 2.73
CA GLU A 95 17.85 1.09 4.19
C GLU A 95 16.90 0.09 4.84
N LEU A 96 17.33 -0.49 5.97
CA LEU A 96 16.51 -1.36 6.79
C LEU A 96 15.88 -0.55 7.94
N PRO A 97 14.70 -0.96 8.45
CA PRO A 97 14.06 -0.29 9.57
C PRO A 97 14.99 -0.28 10.80
N GLY A 98 15.16 0.90 11.39
CA GLY A 98 15.86 1.03 12.66
C GLY A 98 15.12 0.31 13.80
N ARG A 99 15.76 0.17 14.97
CA ARG A 99 15.24 -0.62 16.10
C ARG A 99 13.80 -0.26 16.52
N GLY A 100 13.48 1.04 16.58
CA GLY A 100 12.13 1.50 16.93
C GLY A 100 11.08 1.14 15.86
N ALA A 101 11.40 1.39 14.59
CA ALA A 101 10.53 1.04 13.46
C ALA A 101 10.32 -0.48 13.35
N LEU A 102 11.36 -1.28 13.63
CA LEU A 102 11.26 -2.74 13.64
C LEU A 102 10.31 -3.25 14.74
N ILE A 103 10.35 -2.67 15.94
CA ILE A 103 9.40 -3.04 17.01
C ILE A 103 7.98 -2.67 16.60
N GLY A 104 7.76 -1.47 16.06
CA GLY A 104 6.46 -1.05 15.54
C GLY A 104 5.93 -1.99 14.46
N PHE A 105 6.81 -2.40 13.54
CA PHE A 105 6.51 -3.36 12.49
C PHE A 105 6.06 -4.72 13.04
N ILE A 106 6.80 -5.27 14.02
CA ILE A 106 6.47 -6.55 14.66
C ILE A 106 5.12 -6.45 15.39
N LEU A 107 4.87 -5.36 16.12
CA LEU A 107 3.59 -5.14 16.79
C LEU A 107 2.43 -5.03 15.80
N GLY A 108 2.64 -4.34 14.67
CA GLY A 108 1.67 -4.29 13.57
C GLY A 108 1.37 -5.67 12.99
N ALA A 109 2.41 -6.48 12.76
CA ALA A 109 2.27 -7.87 12.30
C ALA A 109 1.47 -8.73 13.28
N VAL A 110 1.73 -8.59 14.58
CA VAL A 110 0.99 -9.31 15.63
C VAL A 110 -0.49 -8.88 15.68
N GLY A 111 -0.78 -7.58 15.58
CA GLY A 111 -2.16 -7.08 15.53
C GLY A 111 -2.93 -7.57 14.31
N LEU A 112 -2.26 -7.63 13.15
CA LEU A 112 -2.81 -8.19 11.93
C LEU A 112 -3.11 -9.71 12.09
N LEU A 113 -2.17 -10.46 12.66
CA LEU A 113 -2.37 -11.89 12.96
C LEU A 113 -3.53 -12.13 13.91
N ALA A 114 -3.71 -11.30 14.93
CA ALA A 114 -4.85 -11.40 15.84
C ALA A 114 -6.19 -11.27 15.09
N THR A 115 -6.27 -10.38 14.10
CA THR A 115 -7.48 -10.19 13.28
C THR A 115 -7.79 -11.40 12.39
N LEU A 116 -6.78 -12.19 12.02
CA LEU A 116 -6.95 -13.40 11.21
C LEU A 116 -7.38 -14.62 12.04
N VAL A 117 -7.05 -14.64 13.33
CA VAL A 117 -7.24 -15.80 14.22
C VAL A 117 -8.56 -15.72 15.01
N LEU A 118 -9.05 -14.52 15.31
CA LEU A 118 -10.28 -14.26 16.07
C LEU A 118 -11.47 -13.92 15.16
#